data_AF-A0A1W4XG19-F1
#
_entry.id   AF-A0A1W4XG19-F1
#
_cell.length_a   1.000
_cell.length_b   1.000
_cell.length_c   1.000
_cell.angle_alpha   90.00
_cell.angle_beta   90.00
_cell.angle_gamma   90.00
#
_symmetry.space_group_name_H-M   'P 1'
#
loop_
_entity.id
_entity.type
_entity.pdbx_description
1 polymer ?
#
loop_
_entity_poly.entity_id
_entity_poly.type
_entity_poly.pdbx_seq_one_letter_code
_entity_poly.pdbx_strand_id
1 'polypeptide(L)'
;MDEEEINSKFEELLCDMNLDKNKKNLLINSSIDYKDRMLQLRNKVFDKIKENHEFKGPNDYIYYLEQCFQVDSQNPDIILGCLASLKIALTNYPLQWSREFGHKGVATLLDVLKRAKAL
;
A
#
# COMPACT_ATOMS: atom_id res chain seq x y z
N MET A 1 1.96 -18.57 19.08
CA MET A 1 2.46 -17.27 19.55
C MET A 1 2.04 -17.16 21.00
N ASP A 2 2.93 -16.74 21.89
CA ASP A 2 2.56 -16.39 23.26
C ASP A 2 1.89 -15.00 23.30
N GLU A 3 1.37 -14.61 24.47
CA GLU A 3 0.65 -13.34 24.62
C GLU A 3 1.53 -12.12 24.35
N GLU A 4 2.80 -12.17 24.72
CA GLU A 4 3.76 -11.08 24.50
C GLU A 4 4.03 -10.90 22.99
N GLU A 5 4.26 -11.99 22.26
CA GLU A 5 4.47 -12.00 20.82
C GLU A 5 3.22 -11.50 20.08
N ILE A 6 2.01 -11.90 20.51
CA ILE A 6 0.74 -11.40 19.95
C ILE A 6 0.63 -9.89 20.15
N ASN A 7 0.90 -9.39 21.36
CA ASN A 7 0.82 -7.97 21.65
C ASN A 7 1.84 -7.17 20.84
N SER A 8 3.09 -7.62 20.75
CA SER A 8 4.14 -6.96 19.97
C SER A 8 3.77 -6.86 18.48
N LYS A 9 3.35 -7.97 17.86
CA LYS A 9 2.92 -7.95 16.44
C LYS A 9 1.67 -7.13 16.21
N PHE A 10 0.76 -7.07 17.19
CA PHE A 10 -0.43 -6.23 17.10
C PHE A 10 -0.08 -4.75 17.15
N GLU A 11 0.88 -4.34 17.98
CA GLU A 11 1.38 -2.96 17.98
C GLU A 11 2.00 -2.55 16.65
N GLU A 12 2.79 -3.44 16.04
CA GLU A 12 3.32 -3.23 14.69
C GLU A 12 2.20 -3.05 13.66
N LEU A 13 1.19 -3.93 13.70
CA LEU A 13 0.00 -3.81 12.85
C LEU A 13 -0.68 -2.44 13.01
N LEU A 14 -0.90 -1.98 14.24
CA LEU A 14 -1.54 -0.69 14.50
C LEU A 14 -0.69 0.49 14.02
N CYS A 15 0.63 0.41 14.15
CA CYS A 15 1.57 1.41 13.62
C CYS A 15 1.49 1.51 12.10
N ASP A 16 1.20 0.40 11.42
CA ASP A 16 1.07 0.32 9.96
C ASP A 16 -0.28 0.82 9.42
N MET A 17 -1.32 0.89 10.26
CA MET A 17 -2.70 1.19 9.85
C MET A 17 -3.06 2.69 9.77
N ASN A 18 -2.11 3.59 10.00
CA ASN A 18 -2.33 5.05 9.97
C ASN A 18 -3.51 5.51 10.84
N LEU A 19 -3.62 4.98 12.07
CA LEU A 19 -4.72 5.27 12.98
C LEU A 19 -4.45 6.52 13.81
N ASP A 20 -5.52 7.25 14.15
CA ASP A 20 -5.46 8.28 15.16
C ASP A 20 -5.22 7.68 16.56
N LYS A 21 -4.67 8.49 17.48
CA LYS A 21 -4.31 8.05 18.83
C LYS A 21 -5.50 7.47 19.60
N ASN A 22 -6.70 8.02 19.39
CA ASN A 22 -7.90 7.59 20.13
C ASN A 22 -8.33 6.19 19.67
N LYS A 23 -8.42 5.94 18.36
CA LYS A 23 -8.73 4.60 17.82
C LYS A 23 -7.66 3.60 18.17
N LYS A 24 -6.38 3.99 18.12
CA LYS A 24 -5.27 3.12 18.52
C LYS A 24 -5.41 2.67 19.98
N ASN A 25 -5.72 3.59 20.89
CA ASN A 25 -5.90 3.28 22.32
C ASN A 25 -7.09 2.33 22.57
N LEU A 26 -8.19 2.46 21.82
CA LEU A 26 -9.31 1.52 21.93
C LEU A 26 -8.90 0.09 21.54
N LEU A 27 -8.09 -0.06 20.49
CA LEU A 27 -7.64 -1.36 19.98
C LEU A 27 -6.60 -2.02 20.90
N ILE A 28 -5.70 -1.25 21.51
CA ILE A 28 -4.67 -1.77 22.44
C ILE A 28 -5.31 -2.54 23.61
N ASN A 29 -6.46 -2.06 24.10
CA ASN A 29 -7.18 -2.65 25.24
C ASN A 29 -8.08 -3.84 24.86
N SER A 30 -8.03 -4.31 23.62
CA SER A 30 -8.82 -5.46 23.16
C SER A 30 -8.26 -6.79 23.69
N SER A 31 -9.11 -7.83 23.73
CA SER A 31 -8.71 -9.17 24.16
C SER A 31 -7.63 -9.77 23.26
N ILE A 32 -6.86 -10.71 23.80
CA ILE A 32 -5.81 -11.45 23.06
C ILE A 32 -6.42 -12.19 21.86
N ASP A 33 -7.56 -12.85 22.04
CA ASP A 33 -8.26 -13.55 20.95
C ASP A 33 -8.62 -12.61 19.78
N TYR A 34 -9.03 -11.38 20.09
CA TYR A 34 -9.30 -10.38 19.06
C TYR A 34 -8.01 -9.99 18.32
N LYS A 35 -6.94 -9.71 19.08
CA LYS A 35 -5.64 -9.34 18.51
C LYS A 35 -5.09 -10.44 17.60
N ASP A 36 -5.10 -11.69 18.05
CA ASP A 36 -4.67 -12.84 17.26
C ASP A 36 -5.50 -13.00 15.98
N ARG A 37 -6.82 -12.92 16.09
CA ARG A 37 -7.71 -12.97 14.92
C ARG A 37 -7.41 -11.86 13.92
N MET A 38 -7.13 -10.64 14.39
CA MET A 38 -6.77 -9.52 13.52
C MET A 38 -5.43 -9.74 12.80
N LEU A 39 -4.43 -10.32 13.49
CA LEU A 39 -3.15 -10.69 12.87
C LEU A 39 -3.33 -11.77 11.80
N GLN A 40 -4.16 -12.78 12.05
CA GLN A 40 -4.48 -13.81 11.05
C GLN A 40 -5.20 -13.22 9.83
N LEU A 41 -6.17 -12.31 10.05
CA LEU A 41 -6.88 -11.63 8.97
C LEU A 41 -5.93 -10.77 8.14
N ARG A 42 -5.03 -10.02 8.78
CA ARG A 42 -3.99 -9.23 8.11
C ARG A 42 -3.21 -10.11 7.14
N ASN A 43 -2.63 -11.21 7.62
CA ASN A 43 -1.79 -12.09 6.80
C ASN A 43 -2.57 -12.64 5.59
N LYS A 44 -3.79 -13.15 5.81
CA LYS A 44 -4.66 -13.64 4.74
C LYS A 44 -4.96 -12.59 3.67
N VAL A 45 -5.17 -11.34 4.07
CA VAL A 45 -5.40 -10.23 3.13
C VAL A 45 -4.13 -9.93 2.34
N PHE A 46 -2.96 -9.88 2.98
CA PHE A 46 -1.69 -9.65 2.28
C PHE A 46 -1.33 -10.76 1.31
N ASP A 47 -1.55 -12.01 1.68
CA ASP A 47 -1.26 -13.15 0.82
C ASP A 47 -2.12 -13.07 -0.45
N LYS A 48 -3.43 -12.80 -0.29
CA LYS A 48 -4.34 -12.59 -1.43
C LYS A 48 -3.94 -11.41 -2.30
N ILE A 49 -3.48 -10.32 -1.69
CA ILE A 49 -3.00 -9.15 -2.42
C ILE A 49 -1.76 -9.53 -3.25
N LYS A 50 -0.79 -10.24 -2.67
CA LYS A 50 0.43 -10.66 -3.36
C LYS A 50 0.18 -11.67 -4.48
N GLU A 51 -0.80 -12.56 -4.33
CA GLU A 51 -1.14 -13.57 -5.34
C GLU A 51 -1.90 -12.99 -6.54
N ASN A 52 -2.78 -12.02 -6.32
CA ASN A 52 -3.67 -11.51 -7.37
C ASN A 52 -3.16 -10.25 -8.09
N HIS A 53 -2.08 -9.62 -7.60
CA HIS A 53 -1.55 -8.42 -8.23
C HIS A 53 -0.38 -8.73 -9.18
N GLU A 54 -0.49 -8.23 -10.41
CA GLU A 54 0.60 -8.19 -11.39
C GLU A 54 1.80 -7.38 -10.86
N PHE A 55 1.53 -6.35 -10.06
CA PHE A 55 2.52 -5.53 -9.37
C PHE A 55 2.78 -6.06 -7.96
N LYS A 56 3.99 -6.56 -7.71
CA LYS A 56 4.39 -7.15 -6.43
C LYS A 56 4.79 -6.10 -5.39
N GLY A 57 5.18 -4.91 -5.85
CA GLY A 57 5.60 -3.83 -4.97
C GLY A 57 5.51 -2.43 -5.60
N PRO A 58 5.81 -1.39 -4.81
CA PRO A 58 5.71 0.00 -5.25
C PRO A 58 6.66 0.32 -6.42
N ASN A 59 7.83 -0.33 -6.46
CA ASN A 59 8.79 -0.15 -7.54
C ASN A 59 8.26 -0.62 -8.90
N ASP A 60 7.39 -1.63 -8.93
CA ASP A 60 6.82 -2.13 -10.20
C ASP A 60 5.89 -1.09 -10.81
N TYR A 61 5.10 -0.38 -9.99
CA TYR A 61 4.28 0.74 -10.43
C TYR A 61 5.13 1.89 -10.97
N ILE A 62 6.22 2.24 -10.27
CA ILE A 62 7.15 3.29 -10.69
C ILE A 62 7.74 2.95 -12.05
N TYR A 63 8.28 1.74 -12.18
CA TYR A 63 8.89 1.26 -13.41
C TYR A 63 7.87 1.25 -14.55
N TYR A 64 6.67 0.71 -14.32
CA TYR A 64 5.62 0.64 -15.33
C TYR A 64 5.22 2.03 -15.83
N LEU A 65 4.99 2.98 -14.92
CA LEU A 65 4.67 4.35 -15.28
C LEU A 65 5.82 5.00 -16.08
N GLU A 66 7.08 4.82 -15.67
CA GLU A 66 8.24 5.32 -16.40
C GLU A 66 8.33 4.75 -17.83
N GLN A 67 8.01 3.46 -18.01
CA GLN A 67 8.02 2.79 -19.32
C GLN A 67 6.88 3.26 -20.23
N CYS A 68 5.68 3.46 -19.69
CA CYS A 68 4.53 3.96 -20.46
C CYS A 68 4.79 5.31 -21.15
N PHE A 69 5.75 6.11 -20.67
CA PHE A 69 6.13 7.38 -21.30
C PHE A 69 7.34 7.29 -22.24
N GLN A 70 8.07 6.17 -22.25
CA GLN A 70 9.21 5.97 -23.16
C GLN A 70 8.76 5.44 -24.52
N VAL A 71 7.66 4.70 -24.55
CA VAL A 71 7.07 4.21 -25.79
C VAL A 71 6.12 5.27 -26.31
N ASP A 72 6.27 5.71 -27.56
CA ASP A 72 5.39 6.70 -28.22
C ASP A 72 3.91 6.28 -28.30
N SER A 73 3.55 5.10 -27.79
CA SER A 73 2.19 4.67 -27.54
C SER A 73 1.70 5.16 -26.16
N GLN A 74 1.50 6.47 -26.00
CA GLN A 74 0.79 7.04 -24.85
C GLN A 74 -0.69 6.64 -24.92
N ASN A 75 -1.02 5.40 -24.55
CA ASN A 75 -2.42 5.01 -24.38
C ASN A 75 -2.91 5.49 -23.00
N PRO A 76 -3.78 6.51 -22.94
CA PRO A 76 -4.23 7.09 -21.68
C PRO A 76 -4.98 6.07 -20.82
N ASP A 77 -5.69 5.11 -21.42
CA ASP A 77 -6.48 4.12 -20.69
C ASP A 77 -5.58 3.18 -19.87
N ILE A 78 -4.41 2.83 -20.40
CA ILE A 78 -3.43 1.99 -19.72
C ILE A 78 -2.85 2.73 -18.50
N ILE A 79 -2.48 3.99 -18.67
CA ILE A 79 -1.94 4.83 -17.59
C ILE A 79 -3.00 5.03 -16.50
N LEU A 80 -4.25 5.33 -16.88
CA LEU A 80 -5.36 5.48 -15.94
C LEU A 80 -5.65 4.19 -15.17
N GLY A 81 -5.60 3.03 -15.84
CA GLY A 81 -5.74 1.73 -15.17
C GLY A 81 -4.65 1.49 -14.13
N CYS A 82 -3.38 1.77 -14.48
CA CYS A 82 -2.26 1.69 -13.55
C CYS A 82 -2.43 2.65 -12.36
N LEU A 83 -2.81 3.91 -12.60
CA LEU A 83 -3.04 4.91 -11.56
C LEU A 83 -4.21 4.55 -10.64
N ALA A 84 -5.28 3.97 -11.19
CA ALA A 84 -6.42 3.49 -10.40
C ALA A 84 -6.01 2.36 -9.46
N SER A 85 -5.23 1.40 -9.96
CA SER A 85 -4.66 0.31 -9.15
C SER A 85 -3.68 0.85 -8.09
N LEU A 86 -2.78 1.75 -8.46
CA LEU A 86 -1.82 2.40 -7.55
C LEU A 86 -2.53 3.18 -6.44
N LYS A 87 -3.63 3.87 -6.76
CA LYS A 87 -4.45 4.56 -5.76
C LYS A 87 -4.96 3.59 -4.70
N ILE A 88 -5.52 2.45 -5.13
CA ILE A 88 -6.02 1.41 -4.21
C ILE A 88 -4.89 0.89 -3.30
N ALA A 89 -3.70 0.63 -3.87
CA ALA A 89 -2.55 0.19 -3.10
C ALA A 89 -2.13 1.25 -2.06
N LEU A 90 -1.95 2.50 -2.47
CA LEU A 90 -1.54 3.60 -1.60
C LEU A 90 -2.52 3.88 -0.47
N THR A 91 -3.82 3.63 -0.66
CA THR A 91 -4.83 3.89 0.38
C THR A 91 -5.08 2.72 1.32
N ASN A 92 -4.90 1.47 0.85
CA ASN A 92 -5.33 0.29 1.59
C ASN A 92 -4.17 -0.56 2.13
N TYR A 93 -2.94 -0.35 1.65
CA TYR A 93 -1.78 -1.11 2.10
C TYR A 93 -1.14 -0.44 3.33
N PRO A 94 -0.23 -1.13 4.04
CA PRO A 94 0.43 -0.61 5.23
C PRO A 94 1.20 0.65 4.92
N LEU A 95 1.36 1.52 5.92
CA LEU A 95 2.20 2.71 5.80
C LEU A 95 3.61 2.40 5.29
N GLN A 96 4.16 1.23 5.61
CA GLN A 96 5.44 0.78 5.08
C GLN A 96 5.47 0.74 3.54
N TRP A 97 4.39 0.33 2.88
CA TRP A 97 4.28 0.33 1.42
C TRP A 97 4.33 1.76 0.86
N SER A 98 3.62 2.70 1.49
CA SER A 98 3.67 4.12 1.11
C SER A 98 5.05 4.74 1.34
N ARG A 99 5.77 4.31 2.40
CA ARG A 99 7.16 4.74 2.66
C ARG A 99 8.12 4.23 1.59
N GLU A 100 7.96 2.97 1.16
CA GLU A 100 8.74 2.37 0.07
C GLU A 100 8.46 3.03 -1.28
N PHE A 101 7.20 3.41 -1.55
CA PHE A 101 6.86 4.22 -2.71
C PHE A 101 7.57 5.58 -2.68
N GLY A 102 7.52 6.24 -1.52
CA GLY A 102 8.44 7.31 -1.14
C GLY A 102 8.58 8.47 -2.14
N HIS A 103 9.71 9.16 -2.06
CA HIS A 103 10.00 10.33 -2.91
C HIS A 103 10.09 9.98 -4.39
N LYS A 104 10.64 8.80 -4.73
CA LYS A 104 10.78 8.37 -6.12
C LYS A 104 9.41 8.25 -6.77
N GLY A 105 8.48 7.53 -6.13
CA GLY A 105 7.13 7.35 -6.67
C GLY A 105 6.35 8.66 -6.79
N VAL A 106 6.49 9.56 -5.81
CA VAL A 106 5.88 10.90 -5.88
C VAL A 106 6.46 11.71 -7.05
N ALA A 107 7.78 11.67 -7.27
CA ALA A 107 8.40 12.35 -8.41
C ALA A 107 7.87 11.80 -9.75
N THR A 108 7.77 10.48 -9.89
CA THR A 108 7.19 9.83 -11.08
C THR A 108 5.74 10.28 -11.31
N LEU A 109 4.91 10.35 -10.28
CA LEU A 109 3.53 10.85 -10.39
C LEU A 109 3.46 12.33 -10.79
N LEU A 110 4.35 13.17 -10.27
CA LEU A 110 4.43 14.57 -10.68
C LEU A 110 4.80 14.70 -12.16
N ASP A 111 5.71 13.87 -12.65
CA ASP A 111 6.10 13.89 -14.05
C ASP A 111 4.98 13.36 -14.97
N VAL A 112 4.23 12.35 -14.54
CA VAL A 112 2.98 11.93 -15.19
C VAL A 112 2.01 13.11 -15.31
N LEU A 113 1.76 13.82 -14.21
CA LEU A 113 0.83 14.95 -14.19
C LEU A 113 1.28 16.12 -15.09
N LYS A 114 2.58 16.45 -15.09
CA LYS A 114 3.13 17.50 -15.97
C LYS A 114 2.92 17.17 -17.44
N ARG A 115 3.16 15.91 -17.83
CA ARG A 115 3.01 15.43 -19.21
C ARG A 115 1.53 15.40 -19.62
N ALA A 116 0.66 14.93 -18.74
CA ALA A 116 -0.78 14.95 -18.98
C ALA A 116 -1.35 16.37 -19.16
N LYS A 117 -0.76 17.37 -18.49
CA LYS A 117 -1.14 18.79 -18.64
C LYS A 117 -0.60 19.44 -19.92
N ALA A 118 0.43 18.86 -20.53
CA ALA A 118 1.05 19.38 -21.76
C ALA A 118 0.38 18.85 -23.05
N LEU A 119 -0.58 17.95 -22.91
CA LEU A 119 -1.52 17.50 -23.95
C LEU A 119 -2.74 18.43 -23.97
#